data_AF-A0A847ARA2-F1
#
_entry.id   AF-A0A847ARA2-F1
#
_cell.length_a   1.000
_cell.length_b   1.000
_cell.length_c   1.000
_cell.angle_alpha   90.00
_cell.angle_beta   90.00
_cell.angle_gamma   90.00
#
_symmetry.space_group_name_H-M   'P 1'
#
loop_
_entity.id
_entity.type
_entity.pdbx_description
1 polymer ?
#
loop_
_entity_poly.entity_id
_entity_poly.type
_entity_poly.pdbx_seq_one_letter_code
_entity_poly.pdbx_strand_id
1 'polypeptide(L)'
;MLIRKYSKLPGLLINKAYWQLLLKKNSGHQPENREYIIDKQIKKAYDKHRYIGSQPLLCYAPFKNLYFGISGNVRACCRNESYIFGSYPQQSVKEIWNGRKVFLLREKIKNNDLSLGCYECYQHLKGGNFSAVIAKMFDTQKLNSHYPSMMEFELDNTCNLECNICAGRLSSSIRKNREKLPPYKTPYDSNFVTQLEEFIPHLEEARFYGGEPFLIKLYYEMWELMIRINPKIKIYVQTNGTILNDRIKKLLEKGRFIINVSVDAMDKQLFEKLRINANFDTVMENLLYFYHYTRRKKTFFCITPTMMRDNWQELPKLISFCNSLNIPLFYNTLYSPKHFALNNLPEDELKKIA
;
A
#
# COMPACT_ATOMS: atom_id res chain seq x y z
N MET A 1 29.08 -10.83 2.61
CA MET A 1 28.72 -12.27 2.63
C MET A 1 27.70 -12.58 3.73
N LEU A 2 26.56 -11.86 3.78
CA LEU A 2 25.57 -11.94 4.88
C LEU A 2 24.10 -12.06 4.42
N ILE A 3 23.85 -12.18 3.11
CA ILE A 3 22.48 -12.18 2.54
C ILE A 3 21.89 -13.60 2.38
N ARG A 4 22.69 -14.66 2.50
CA ARG A 4 22.27 -16.02 2.08
C ARG A 4 21.40 -16.81 3.05
N LYS A 5 21.21 -16.40 4.32
CA LYS A 5 20.53 -17.25 5.32
C LYS A 5 19.02 -16.99 5.52
N TYR A 6 18.43 -15.99 4.86
CA TYR A 6 17.06 -15.52 5.16
C TYR A 6 16.03 -15.76 4.04
N SER A 7 16.30 -16.68 3.11
CA SER A 7 15.54 -16.89 1.86
C SER A 7 14.19 -17.60 1.98
N LYS A 8 13.56 -17.68 3.15
CA LYS A 8 12.31 -18.47 3.34
C LYS A 8 11.13 -17.72 3.98
N LEU A 9 11.26 -16.43 4.26
CA LEU A 9 10.10 -15.58 4.59
C LEU A 9 9.73 -14.73 3.37
N PRO A 10 8.44 -14.54 3.05
CA PRO A 10 8.00 -13.64 1.99
C PRO A 10 8.19 -12.19 2.45
N GLY A 11 9.44 -11.74 2.50
CA GLY A 11 9.87 -10.35 2.60
C GLY A 11 10.87 -10.14 1.48
N LEU A 12 10.75 -9.04 0.72
CA LEU A 12 11.57 -8.78 -0.46
C LEU A 12 13.07 -8.94 -0.13
N LEU A 13 13.73 -9.88 -0.79
CA LEU A 13 15.18 -9.87 -0.94
C LEU A 13 15.54 -8.59 -1.70
N ILE A 14 16.31 -7.70 -1.09
CA ILE A 14 17.02 -6.62 -1.80
C ILE A 14 17.97 -7.33 -2.77
N ASN A 15 17.55 -7.46 -4.03
CA ASN A 15 18.33 -8.14 -5.05
C ASN A 15 19.14 -7.12 -5.87
N LYS A 16 20.17 -7.61 -6.56
CA LYS A 16 21.00 -6.82 -7.48
C LYS A 16 20.17 -6.08 -8.55
N ALA A 17 18.99 -6.61 -8.91
CA ALA A 17 18.07 -5.98 -9.86
C ALA A 17 17.38 -4.72 -9.31
N TYR A 18 17.07 -4.67 -8.00
CA TYR A 18 16.58 -3.47 -7.33
C TYR A 18 17.62 -2.34 -7.40
N TRP A 19 18.88 -2.64 -7.07
CA TRP A 19 19.98 -1.68 -7.18
C TRP A 19 20.22 -1.21 -8.62
N GLN A 20 20.20 -2.12 -9.59
CA GLN A 20 20.33 -1.76 -11.01
C GLN A 20 19.18 -0.89 -11.53
N LEU A 21 17.99 -0.98 -10.93
CA LEU A 21 16.86 -0.10 -11.26
C LEU A 21 16.93 1.25 -10.57
N LEU A 22 17.49 1.34 -9.35
CA LEU A 22 17.77 2.62 -8.70
C LEU A 22 18.76 3.47 -9.53
N LEU A 23 19.73 2.82 -10.19
CA LEU A 23 20.64 3.48 -11.14
C LEU A 23 19.94 3.97 -12.42
N LYS A 24 18.81 3.35 -12.81
CA LYS A 24 17.97 3.82 -13.92
C LYS A 24 16.99 4.87 -13.39
N LYS A 25 17.44 6.12 -13.27
CA LYS A 25 16.64 7.30 -12.87
C LYS A 25 15.28 7.30 -13.60
N ASN A 26 14.22 6.80 -12.96
CA ASN A 26 12.89 6.68 -13.56
C ASN A 26 11.97 7.77 -12.98
N SER A 27 11.32 8.52 -13.87
CA SER A 27 10.44 9.64 -13.53
C SER A 27 9.02 9.24 -13.13
N GLY A 28 8.69 7.93 -13.08
CA GLY A 28 7.34 7.42 -12.74
C GLY A 28 6.23 7.78 -13.75
N HIS A 29 6.51 8.67 -14.69
CA HIS A 29 5.59 9.11 -15.73
C HIS A 29 5.52 8.05 -16.84
N GLN A 30 4.31 7.63 -17.20
CA GLN A 30 4.07 6.76 -18.35
C GLN A 30 4.16 7.60 -19.63
N PRO A 31 5.11 7.34 -20.54
CA PRO A 31 5.15 8.00 -21.84
C PRO A 31 3.86 7.74 -22.63
N GLU A 32 3.30 8.80 -23.23
CA GLU A 32 2.10 8.73 -24.09
C GLU A 32 2.37 7.95 -25.39
N ASN A 33 1.30 7.41 -25.98
CA ASN A 33 1.29 6.77 -27.31
C ASN A 33 2.24 5.58 -27.50
N ARG A 34 2.46 4.77 -26.46
CA ARG A 34 3.22 3.51 -26.57
C ARG A 34 2.43 2.32 -26.06
N GLU A 35 2.58 1.20 -26.77
CA GLU A 35 2.08 -0.09 -26.33
C GLU A 35 3.05 -0.74 -25.34
N TYR A 36 2.53 -1.16 -24.20
CA TYR A 36 3.27 -1.75 -23.10
C TYR A 36 2.92 -3.25 -22.98
N ILE A 37 3.20 -4.00 -24.04
CA ILE A 37 2.90 -5.43 -24.13
C ILE A 37 4.04 -6.27 -23.53
N ILE A 38 3.67 -7.24 -22.69
CA ILE A 38 4.60 -8.21 -22.11
C ILE A 38 4.56 -9.50 -22.94
N ASP A 39 5.72 -9.90 -23.46
CA ASP A 39 5.85 -11.14 -24.20
C ASP A 39 5.73 -12.39 -23.31
N LYS A 40 5.48 -13.54 -23.95
CA LYS A 40 5.26 -14.81 -23.26
C LYS A 40 6.49 -15.28 -22.47
N GLN A 41 7.71 -14.93 -22.88
CA GLN A 41 8.93 -15.35 -22.19
C GLN A 41 9.06 -14.62 -20.85
N ILE A 42 8.85 -13.31 -20.83
CA ILE A 42 8.85 -12.51 -19.60
C ILE A 42 7.72 -12.95 -18.68
N LYS A 43 6.51 -13.17 -19.22
CA LYS A 43 5.39 -13.71 -18.41
C LYS A 43 5.77 -15.04 -17.75
N LYS A 44 6.36 -15.97 -18.49
CA LYS A 44 6.80 -17.27 -17.94
C LYS A 44 7.86 -17.11 -16.86
N ALA A 45 8.79 -16.16 -17.02
CA ALA A 45 9.80 -15.85 -16.02
C ALA A 45 9.18 -15.24 -14.75
N TYR A 46 8.22 -14.32 -14.91
CA TYR A 46 7.45 -13.76 -13.80
C TYR A 46 6.64 -14.83 -13.06
N ASP A 47 5.95 -15.70 -13.78
CA ASP A 47 5.14 -16.78 -13.20
C ASP A 47 5.97 -17.77 -12.35
N LYS A 48 7.22 -18.04 -12.73
CA LYS A 48 8.15 -18.82 -11.90
C LYS A 48 8.52 -18.13 -10.58
N HIS A 49 8.40 -16.81 -10.51
CA HIS A 49 8.68 -16.03 -9.31
C HIS A 49 7.44 -15.85 -8.42
N ARG A 50 6.24 -16.13 -8.92
CA ARG A 50 5.01 -16.01 -8.13
C ARG A 50 4.92 -17.15 -7.13
N TYR A 51 4.53 -16.82 -5.91
CA TYR A 51 4.32 -17.81 -4.85
C TYR A 51 3.26 -18.86 -5.22
N ILE A 52 2.22 -18.45 -5.95
CA ILE A 52 1.15 -19.35 -6.42
C ILE A 52 1.46 -20.02 -7.77
N GLY A 53 2.70 -19.90 -8.26
CA GLY A 53 3.14 -20.46 -9.53
C GLY A 53 2.49 -19.82 -10.75
N SER A 54 2.39 -20.61 -11.82
CA SER A 54 1.88 -20.17 -13.12
C SER A 54 0.39 -19.81 -13.07
N GLN A 55 0.03 -18.66 -13.63
CA GLN A 55 -1.34 -18.16 -13.65
C GLN A 55 -1.76 -17.72 -15.05
N PRO A 56 -3.06 -17.77 -15.39
CA PRO A 56 -3.56 -17.28 -16.68
C PRO A 56 -3.24 -15.81 -16.97
N LEU A 57 -3.37 -14.94 -15.97
CA LEU A 57 -3.24 -13.48 -16.15
C LEU A 57 -1.96 -12.94 -15.50
N LEU A 58 -1.42 -11.85 -16.07
CA LEU A 58 -0.33 -11.08 -15.46
C LEU A 58 -0.75 -10.42 -14.15
N CYS A 59 -2.01 -9.97 -14.07
CA CYS A 59 -2.54 -9.21 -12.96
C CYS A 59 -4.02 -9.52 -12.76
N TYR A 60 -4.44 -9.58 -11.50
CA TYR A 60 -5.85 -9.78 -11.15
C TYR A 60 -6.52 -8.51 -10.58
N ALA A 61 -5.78 -7.41 -10.40
CA ALA A 61 -6.31 -6.16 -9.83
C ALA A 61 -7.63 -5.69 -10.47
N PRO A 62 -7.77 -5.53 -11.80
CA PRO A 62 -9.02 -5.04 -12.39
C PRO A 62 -10.18 -6.04 -12.33
N PHE A 63 -9.92 -7.30 -11.94
CA PHE A 63 -10.91 -8.35 -11.78
C PHE A 63 -11.35 -8.54 -10.33
N LYS A 64 -10.57 -8.04 -9.37
CA LYS A 64 -10.74 -8.33 -7.94
C LYS A 64 -10.83 -7.10 -7.07
N ASN A 65 -10.36 -5.94 -7.53
CA ASN A 65 -10.10 -4.79 -6.66
C ASN A 65 -10.71 -3.48 -7.18
N LEU A 66 -11.10 -2.63 -6.23
CA LEU A 66 -11.28 -1.20 -6.42
C LEU A 66 -10.45 -0.43 -5.40
N TYR A 67 -9.66 0.54 -5.88
CA TYR A 67 -8.95 1.48 -5.03
C TYR A 67 -9.63 2.84 -5.09
N PHE A 68 -10.07 3.35 -3.93
CA PHE A 68 -10.68 4.66 -3.74
C PHE A 68 -9.64 5.64 -3.20
N GLY A 69 -9.27 6.64 -4.01
CA GLY A 69 -8.30 7.67 -3.63
C GLY A 69 -8.95 8.92 -3.06
N ILE A 70 -8.19 9.70 -2.30
CA ILE A 70 -8.67 10.82 -1.49
C ILE A 70 -9.49 11.88 -2.25
N SER A 71 -9.23 12.03 -3.55
CA SER A 71 -9.93 12.98 -4.43
C SER A 71 -11.23 12.44 -5.04
N GLY A 72 -11.68 11.25 -4.65
CA GLY A 72 -12.86 10.60 -5.22
C GLY A 72 -12.57 9.67 -6.40
N ASN A 73 -11.36 9.73 -6.96
CA ASN A 73 -10.99 8.91 -8.12
C ASN A 73 -10.86 7.44 -7.73
N VAL A 74 -11.42 6.57 -8.56
CA VAL A 74 -11.40 5.12 -8.39
C VAL A 74 -10.56 4.48 -9.48
N ARG A 75 -9.73 3.49 -9.12
CA ARG A 75 -8.75 2.84 -10.02
C ARG A 75 -8.56 1.36 -9.67
N ALA A 76 -7.80 0.64 -10.49
CA ALA A 76 -7.57 -0.80 -10.29
C ALA A 76 -6.70 -1.15 -9.08
N CYS A 77 -5.68 -0.32 -8.79
CA CYS A 77 -4.76 -0.49 -7.65
C CYS A 77 -4.00 0.79 -7.36
N CYS A 78 -3.22 0.79 -6.28
CA CYS A 78 -2.42 1.94 -5.82
C CYS A 78 -1.36 2.45 -6.82
N ARG A 79 -1.03 1.70 -7.88
CA ARG A 79 -0.09 2.12 -8.94
C ARG A 79 -0.76 2.51 -10.26
N ASN A 80 -2.07 2.32 -10.38
CA ASN A 80 -2.81 2.60 -11.60
C ASN A 80 -3.30 4.06 -11.64
N GLU A 81 -2.39 5.02 -11.44
CA GLU A 81 -2.74 6.45 -11.25
C GLU A 81 -3.25 7.14 -12.51
N SER A 82 -2.75 6.78 -13.68
CA SER A 82 -3.10 7.43 -14.95
C SER A 82 -4.36 6.88 -15.62
N TYR A 83 -4.96 5.80 -15.10
CA TYR A 83 -6.17 5.21 -15.66
C TYR A 83 -7.28 5.13 -14.60
N ILE A 84 -8.08 6.20 -14.53
CA ILE A 84 -9.18 6.35 -13.58
C ILE A 84 -10.43 5.66 -14.12
N PHE A 85 -10.97 4.67 -13.38
CA PHE A 85 -12.21 3.96 -13.71
C PHE A 85 -13.45 4.85 -13.66
N GLY A 86 -13.51 5.73 -12.67
CA GLY A 86 -14.60 6.67 -12.43
C GLY A 86 -14.33 7.48 -11.17
N SER A 87 -15.27 8.32 -10.77
CA SER A 87 -15.12 9.18 -9.60
C SER A 87 -16.38 9.20 -8.75
N TYR A 88 -16.22 9.10 -7.43
CA TYR A 88 -17.27 9.35 -6.45
C TYR A 88 -17.23 10.83 -6.03
N PRO A 89 -18.37 11.54 -5.89
CA PRO A 89 -19.76 11.05 -5.93
C PRO A 89 -20.44 11.11 -7.30
N GLN A 90 -19.71 11.46 -8.37
CA GLN A 90 -20.30 11.60 -9.72
C GLN A 90 -20.90 10.30 -10.25
N GLN A 91 -20.38 9.16 -9.79
CA GLN A 91 -20.86 7.83 -10.10
C GLN A 91 -20.94 7.02 -8.79
N SER A 92 -21.96 6.19 -8.67
CA SER A 92 -22.05 5.19 -7.62
C SER A 92 -20.94 4.14 -7.75
N VAL A 93 -20.62 3.46 -6.64
CA VAL A 93 -19.63 2.37 -6.63
C VAL A 93 -20.00 1.27 -7.64
N LYS A 94 -21.29 0.99 -7.79
CA LYS A 94 -21.82 0.01 -8.74
C LYS A 94 -21.63 0.41 -10.20
N GLU A 95 -21.90 1.67 -10.53
CA GLU A 95 -21.68 2.21 -11.89
C GLU A 95 -20.20 2.20 -12.25
N ILE A 96 -19.31 2.53 -11.30
CA ILE A 96 -17.87 2.49 -11.51
C ILE A 96 -17.40 1.05 -11.79
N TRP A 97 -17.78 0.08 -10.94
CA TRP A 97 -17.36 -1.31 -11.09
C TRP A 97 -17.81 -1.95 -12.41
N ASN A 98 -19.03 -1.64 -12.85
CA ASN A 98 -19.61 -2.14 -14.10
C ASN A 98 -19.29 -1.23 -15.30
N GLY A 99 -18.49 -0.18 -15.10
CA GLY A 99 -18.19 0.81 -16.10
C GLY A 99 -17.28 0.30 -17.23
N ARG A 100 -17.40 0.93 -18.41
CA ARG A 100 -16.62 0.60 -19.61
C ARG A 100 -15.11 0.57 -19.37
N LYS A 101 -14.58 1.47 -18.54
CA LYS A 101 -13.14 1.55 -18.27
C LYS A 101 -12.61 0.32 -17.52
N VAL A 102 -13.38 -0.22 -16.58
CA VAL A 102 -13.01 -1.48 -15.89
C VAL A 102 -12.93 -2.62 -16.91
N PHE A 103 -13.94 -2.73 -17.79
CA PHE A 103 -13.96 -3.74 -18.86
C PHE A 103 -12.75 -3.61 -19.80
N LEU A 104 -12.44 -2.41 -20.27
CA LEU A 104 -11.30 -2.18 -21.17
C LEU A 104 -9.96 -2.60 -20.53
N LEU A 105 -9.73 -2.29 -19.25
CA LEU A 105 -8.52 -2.73 -18.56
C LEU A 105 -8.49 -4.27 -18.42
N ARG A 106 -9.62 -4.92 -18.13
CA ARG A 106 -9.70 -6.39 -18.10
C ARG A 106 -9.30 -7.01 -19.44
N GLU A 107 -9.81 -6.48 -20.55
CA GLU A 107 -9.47 -6.96 -21.90
C GLU A 107 -7.98 -6.76 -22.23
N LYS A 108 -7.41 -5.62 -21.85
CA LYS A 108 -5.97 -5.36 -22.02
C LYS A 108 -5.12 -6.35 -21.23
N ILE A 109 -5.46 -6.60 -19.97
CA ILE A 109 -4.73 -7.56 -19.13
C ILE A 109 -4.82 -9.00 -19.66
N LYS A 110 -5.97 -9.43 -20.22
CA LYS A 110 -6.09 -10.74 -20.88
C LYS A 110 -5.10 -10.91 -22.04
N ASN A 111 -4.71 -9.82 -22.68
CA ASN A 111 -3.77 -9.78 -23.81
C ASN A 111 -2.33 -9.40 -23.39
N ASN A 112 -2.00 -9.48 -22.09
CA ASN A 112 -0.70 -9.09 -21.55
C ASN A 112 -0.31 -7.61 -21.81
N ASP A 113 -1.32 -6.76 -22.01
CA ASP A 113 -1.15 -5.35 -22.34
C ASP A 113 -1.32 -4.49 -21.08
N LEU A 114 -0.25 -3.77 -20.71
CA LEU A 114 -0.18 -2.90 -19.53
C LEU A 114 -0.33 -1.42 -19.87
N SER A 115 -0.87 -1.09 -21.04
CA SER A 115 -0.90 0.30 -21.54
C SER A 115 -1.90 1.21 -20.85
N LEU A 116 -2.85 0.67 -20.10
CA LEU A 116 -3.86 1.45 -19.39
C LEU A 116 -3.43 1.69 -17.93
N GLY A 117 -2.37 2.48 -17.76
CA GLY A 117 -1.90 2.96 -16.47
C GLY A 117 -1.09 1.95 -15.64
N CYS A 118 -0.51 0.92 -16.26
CA CYS A 118 0.26 -0.12 -15.55
C CYS A 118 1.77 -0.05 -15.87
N TYR A 119 2.27 1.13 -16.26
CA TYR A 119 3.65 1.33 -16.71
C TYR A 119 4.71 0.93 -15.67
N GLU A 120 4.49 1.21 -14.39
CA GLU A 120 5.44 0.81 -13.32
C GLU A 120 5.60 -0.73 -13.29
N CYS A 121 4.50 -1.48 -13.40
CA CYS A 121 4.55 -2.94 -13.50
C CYS A 121 5.24 -3.40 -14.78
N TYR A 122 5.00 -2.73 -15.91
CA TYR A 122 5.69 -3.02 -17.17
C TYR A 122 7.22 -2.87 -17.02
N GLN A 123 7.68 -1.78 -16.41
CA GLN A 123 9.11 -1.53 -16.18
C GLN A 123 9.74 -2.61 -15.30
N HIS A 124 9.07 -3.00 -14.22
CA HIS A 124 9.55 -4.08 -13.36
C HIS A 124 9.61 -5.44 -14.07
N LEU A 125 8.60 -5.78 -14.87
CA LEU A 125 8.56 -7.01 -15.65
C LEU A 125 9.66 -7.03 -16.72
N LYS A 126 9.78 -5.98 -17.52
CA LYS A 126 10.83 -5.86 -18.56
C LYS A 126 12.24 -5.81 -17.97
N GLY A 127 12.40 -5.19 -16.80
CA GLY A 127 13.67 -5.14 -16.08
C GLY A 127 14.00 -6.42 -15.29
N GLY A 128 13.15 -7.43 -15.28
CA GLY A 128 13.35 -8.66 -14.50
C GLY A 128 13.22 -8.49 -12.98
N ASN A 129 12.75 -7.34 -12.50
CA ASN A 129 12.52 -7.09 -11.08
C ASN A 129 11.13 -7.57 -10.65
N PHE A 130 10.90 -8.88 -10.75
CA PHE A 130 9.63 -9.52 -10.43
C PHE A 130 9.22 -9.32 -8.96
N SER A 131 10.19 -9.10 -8.07
CA SER A 131 9.93 -8.85 -6.65
C SER A 131 9.22 -7.51 -6.40
N ALA A 132 9.39 -6.51 -7.28
CA ALA A 132 8.71 -5.21 -7.17
C ALA A 132 7.35 -5.15 -7.89
N VAL A 133 6.96 -6.20 -8.61
CA VAL A 133 5.69 -6.21 -9.34
C VAL A 133 4.52 -6.29 -8.35
N ILE A 134 3.74 -5.21 -8.25
CA ILE A 134 2.58 -5.10 -7.34
C ILE A 134 1.43 -6.04 -7.72
N ALA A 135 1.34 -6.46 -8.98
CA ALA A 135 0.27 -7.35 -9.46
C ALA A 135 0.11 -8.64 -8.63
N LYS A 136 1.20 -9.15 -8.03
CA LYS A 136 1.19 -10.34 -7.16
C LYS A 136 0.35 -10.17 -5.88
N MET A 137 0.05 -8.93 -5.47
CA MET A 137 -0.77 -8.67 -4.28
C MET A 137 -2.25 -9.07 -4.46
N PHE A 138 -2.66 -9.34 -5.69
CA PHE A 138 -4.04 -9.70 -6.07
C PHE A 138 -4.17 -11.19 -6.47
N ASP A 139 -3.13 -11.97 -6.23
CA ASP A 139 -3.01 -13.36 -6.67
C ASP A 139 -3.95 -14.30 -5.91
N THR A 140 -4.13 -14.05 -4.60
CA THR A 140 -4.73 -15.03 -3.69
C THR A 140 -6.24 -14.89 -3.51
N GLN A 141 -6.81 -13.71 -3.77
CA GLN A 141 -8.25 -13.51 -3.55
C GLN A 141 -9.08 -14.23 -4.60
N LYS A 142 -10.31 -14.63 -4.26
CA LYS A 142 -11.21 -15.29 -5.21
C LYS A 142 -11.64 -14.35 -6.33
N LEU A 143 -11.82 -14.94 -7.52
CA LEU A 143 -12.51 -14.27 -8.62
C LEU A 143 -14.01 -14.36 -8.40
N ASN A 144 -14.70 -13.25 -8.64
CA ASN A 144 -16.15 -13.17 -8.71
C ASN A 144 -16.49 -12.29 -9.91
N SER A 145 -17.39 -12.78 -10.78
CA SER A 145 -17.73 -12.09 -12.03
C SER A 145 -18.53 -10.82 -11.81
N HIS A 146 -19.25 -10.70 -10.70
CA HIS A 146 -20.19 -9.62 -10.43
C HIS A 146 -19.69 -8.59 -9.41
N TYR A 147 -18.80 -8.99 -8.49
CA TYR A 147 -18.30 -8.13 -7.42
C TYR A 147 -16.79 -8.26 -7.23
N PRO A 148 -16.09 -7.19 -6.78
CA PRO A 148 -14.72 -7.31 -6.34
C PRO A 148 -14.63 -8.16 -5.07
N SER A 149 -13.49 -8.83 -4.88
CA SER A 149 -13.14 -9.54 -3.64
C SER A 149 -12.25 -8.70 -2.71
N MET A 150 -11.79 -7.55 -3.19
CA MET A 150 -10.95 -6.61 -2.46
C MET A 150 -11.41 -5.17 -2.69
N MET A 151 -11.33 -4.34 -1.65
CA MET A 151 -11.41 -2.89 -1.79
C MET A 151 -10.31 -2.20 -0.97
N GLU A 152 -9.79 -1.10 -1.50
CA GLU A 152 -8.73 -0.30 -0.90
C GLU A 152 -9.20 1.15 -0.74
N PHE A 153 -8.96 1.73 0.44
CA PHE A 153 -9.53 3.01 0.86
C PHE A 153 -8.42 3.96 1.33
N GLU A 154 -8.26 5.09 0.65
CA GLU A 154 -7.41 6.23 1.03
C GLU A 154 -8.30 7.49 1.03
N LEU A 155 -9.28 7.57 1.94
CA LEU A 155 -10.43 8.46 1.79
C LEU A 155 -10.25 9.86 2.40
N ASP A 156 -9.33 10.02 3.34
CA ASP A 156 -9.14 11.27 4.10
C ASP A 156 -7.65 11.47 4.44
N ASN A 157 -7.25 12.70 4.75
CA ASN A 157 -5.88 13.06 5.16
C ASN A 157 -5.74 13.36 6.65
N THR A 158 -6.78 13.16 7.46
CA THR A 158 -6.77 13.44 8.90
C THR A 158 -5.60 12.70 9.56
N CYS A 159 -4.59 13.44 10.01
CA CYS A 159 -3.36 12.90 10.57
C CYS A 159 -2.75 13.87 11.57
N ASN A 160 -2.14 13.33 12.63
CA ASN A 160 -1.45 14.06 13.68
C ASN A 160 0.05 14.29 13.40
N LEU A 161 0.62 13.67 12.36
CA LEU A 161 2.06 13.74 12.08
C LEU A 161 2.41 14.75 10.99
N GLU A 162 3.61 15.29 11.09
CA GLU A 162 4.20 16.19 10.10
C GLU A 162 5.47 15.61 9.47
N CYS A 163 5.45 14.33 9.08
CA CYS A 163 6.62 13.65 8.54
C CYS A 163 7.30 14.43 7.40
N ASN A 164 8.64 14.42 7.36
CA ASN A 164 9.42 15.20 6.39
C ASN A 164 9.10 14.82 4.93
N ILE A 165 8.84 13.55 4.68
CA ILE A 165 8.53 13.00 3.35
C ILE A 165 7.05 13.14 2.94
N CYS A 166 6.21 13.64 3.84
CA CYS A 166 4.77 13.72 3.62
C CYS A 166 4.36 15.12 3.15
N ALA A 167 3.15 15.24 2.60
CA ALA A 167 2.57 16.47 2.10
C ALA A 167 1.18 16.67 2.71
N GLY A 168 0.64 17.89 2.64
CA GLY A 168 -0.66 18.23 3.21
C GLY A 168 -1.83 17.51 2.56
N ARG A 169 -1.66 16.97 1.34
CA ARG A 169 -2.65 16.05 0.74
C ARG A 169 -2.77 14.72 1.48
N LEU A 170 -1.77 14.36 2.29
CA LEU A 170 -1.67 13.08 3.04
C LEU A 170 -1.71 13.29 4.56
N SER A 171 -1.47 14.51 5.06
CA SER A 171 -1.59 14.85 6.48
C SER A 171 -2.26 16.21 6.68
N SER A 172 -3.35 16.23 7.45
CA SER A 172 -4.05 17.45 7.84
C SER A 172 -3.21 18.38 8.72
N SER A 173 -2.32 17.82 9.55
CA SER A 173 -1.36 18.62 10.34
C SER A 173 -0.39 19.37 9.44
N ILE A 174 0.19 18.70 8.43
CA ILE A 174 1.08 19.36 7.45
C ILE A 174 0.32 20.45 6.69
N ARG A 175 -0.89 20.12 6.22
CA ARG A 175 -1.73 21.04 5.45
C ARG A 175 -2.01 22.33 6.21
N LYS A 176 -2.34 22.22 7.50
CA LYS A 176 -2.61 23.35 8.39
C LYS A 176 -1.33 24.10 8.78
N ASN A 177 -0.31 23.38 9.25
CA ASN A 177 0.81 23.98 9.97
C ASN A 177 1.97 24.37 9.04
N ARG A 178 2.31 23.52 8.06
CA ARG A 178 3.41 23.74 7.12
C ARG A 178 2.96 24.46 5.85
N GLU A 179 1.87 24.00 5.24
CA GLU A 179 1.40 24.53 3.95
C GLU A 179 0.45 25.73 4.11
N LYS A 180 -0.10 25.94 5.31
CA LYS A 180 -1.08 27.00 5.62
C LYS A 180 -2.29 27.00 4.67
N LEU A 181 -2.75 25.82 4.28
CA LEU A 181 -3.89 25.63 3.38
C LEU A 181 -5.18 25.29 4.17
N PRO A 182 -6.37 25.63 3.63
CA PRO A 182 -7.64 25.27 4.25
C PRO A 182 -7.79 23.74 4.33
N PRO A 183 -8.56 23.18 5.28
CA PRO A 183 -8.77 21.73 5.41
C PRO A 183 -9.11 21.04 4.08
N TYR A 184 -8.61 19.83 3.87
CA TYR A 184 -8.94 19.06 2.67
C TYR A 184 -10.38 18.59 2.79
N LYS A 185 -11.18 18.78 1.73
CA LYS A 185 -12.56 18.33 1.70
C LYS A 185 -12.62 16.97 1.01
N THR A 186 -12.83 15.92 1.79
CA THR A 186 -13.07 14.58 1.25
C THR A 186 -14.45 14.52 0.56
N PRO A 187 -14.58 13.81 -0.58
CA PRO A 187 -15.88 13.59 -1.21
C PRO A 187 -16.69 12.48 -0.54
N TYR A 188 -16.09 11.70 0.35
CA TYR A 188 -16.71 10.51 0.94
C TYR A 188 -17.56 10.86 2.15
N ASP A 189 -18.77 10.31 2.19
CA ASP A 189 -19.81 10.59 3.18
C ASP A 189 -20.54 9.30 3.60
N SER A 190 -21.61 9.43 4.40
CA SER A 190 -22.41 8.28 4.83
C SER A 190 -23.09 7.56 3.66
N ASN A 191 -23.42 8.26 2.57
CA ASN A 191 -23.96 7.65 1.36
C ASN A 191 -22.95 6.71 0.70
N PHE A 192 -21.66 7.06 0.70
CA PHE A 192 -20.60 6.15 0.26
C PHE A 192 -20.61 4.86 1.09
N VAL A 193 -20.72 4.98 2.42
CA VAL A 193 -20.77 3.82 3.33
C VAL A 193 -21.97 2.92 3.04
N THR A 194 -23.15 3.51 2.82
CA THR A 194 -24.36 2.76 2.42
C THR A 194 -24.16 1.99 1.12
N GLN A 195 -23.51 2.59 0.11
CA GLN A 195 -23.23 1.90 -1.14
C GLN A 195 -22.31 0.67 -0.97
N LEU A 196 -21.51 0.59 0.10
CA LEU A 196 -20.66 -0.57 0.36
C LEU A 196 -21.45 -1.79 0.85
N GLU A 197 -22.68 -1.63 1.34
CA GLU A 197 -23.48 -2.73 1.92
C GLU A 197 -23.66 -3.90 0.95
N GLU A 198 -23.88 -3.64 -0.35
CA GLU A 198 -24.02 -4.70 -1.36
C GLU A 198 -22.69 -5.40 -1.69
N PHE A 199 -21.54 -4.75 -1.44
CA PHE A 199 -20.23 -5.27 -1.78
C PHE A 199 -19.62 -6.12 -0.65
N ILE A 200 -19.84 -5.70 0.60
CA ILE A 200 -19.22 -6.31 1.79
C ILE A 200 -19.41 -7.84 1.89
N PRO A 201 -20.57 -8.44 1.55
CA PRO A 201 -20.74 -9.90 1.54
C PRO A 201 -19.78 -10.65 0.61
N HIS A 202 -19.23 -9.97 -0.40
CA HIS A 202 -18.36 -10.56 -1.42
C HIS A 202 -16.87 -10.28 -1.19
N LEU A 203 -16.53 -9.41 -0.24
CA LEU A 203 -15.15 -9.06 0.07
C LEU A 203 -14.47 -10.15 0.91
N GLU A 204 -13.27 -10.54 0.49
CA GLU A 204 -12.34 -11.30 1.33
C GLU A 204 -11.42 -10.35 2.12
N GLU A 205 -11.23 -9.13 1.60
CA GLU A 205 -10.24 -8.18 2.10
C GLU A 205 -10.67 -6.72 1.88
N ALA A 206 -10.44 -5.89 2.90
CA ALA A 206 -10.57 -4.44 2.82
C ALA A 206 -9.31 -3.79 3.40
N ARG A 207 -8.69 -2.84 2.69
CA ARG A 207 -7.45 -2.18 3.12
C ARG A 207 -7.66 -0.68 3.34
N PHE A 208 -7.15 -0.18 4.44
CA PHE A 208 -7.35 1.19 4.89
C PHE A 208 -6.01 1.91 5.02
N TYR A 209 -5.90 3.03 4.30
CA TYR A 209 -4.76 3.93 4.19
C TYR A 209 -5.24 5.38 4.36
N GLY A 210 -4.35 6.36 4.13
CA GLY A 210 -4.69 7.79 4.18
C GLY A 210 -4.66 8.33 5.61
N GLY A 211 -4.05 9.51 5.78
CA GLY A 211 -3.87 10.14 7.07
C GLY A 211 -3.28 9.20 8.13
N GLU A 212 -3.82 9.26 9.34
CA GLU A 212 -3.75 8.18 10.32
C GLU A 212 -5.13 7.49 10.37
N PRO A 213 -5.26 6.22 9.92
CA PRO A 213 -6.57 5.57 9.81
C PRO A 213 -7.40 5.56 11.09
N PHE A 214 -6.77 5.44 12.26
CA PHE A 214 -7.50 5.47 13.54
C PHE A 214 -7.96 6.88 13.98
N LEU A 215 -7.62 7.93 13.24
CA LEU A 215 -8.20 9.27 13.42
C LEU A 215 -9.34 9.58 12.45
N ILE A 216 -9.54 8.76 11.41
CA ILE A 216 -10.56 9.00 10.38
C ILE A 216 -11.93 8.48 10.86
N LYS A 217 -12.87 9.38 11.13
CA LYS A 217 -14.20 9.03 11.65
C LYS A 217 -14.96 8.05 10.75
N LEU A 218 -14.96 8.31 9.43
CA LEU A 218 -15.69 7.50 8.45
C LEU A 218 -15.22 6.03 8.45
N TYR A 219 -13.95 5.76 8.76
CA TYR A 219 -13.43 4.39 8.83
C TYR A 219 -14.04 3.59 9.97
N TYR A 220 -14.39 4.21 11.11
CA TYR A 220 -15.11 3.50 12.16
C TYR A 220 -16.49 3.06 11.71
N GLU A 221 -17.22 3.91 11.00
CA GLU A 221 -18.54 3.59 10.44
C GLU A 221 -18.41 2.41 9.44
N MET A 222 -17.40 2.44 8.57
CA MET A 222 -17.10 1.36 7.64
C MET A 222 -16.71 0.05 8.34
N TRP A 223 -15.83 0.10 9.35
CA TRP A 223 -15.38 -1.10 10.07
C TRP A 223 -16.52 -1.74 10.86
N GLU A 224 -17.35 -0.95 11.53
CA GLU A 224 -18.52 -1.45 12.24
C GLU A 224 -19.52 -2.11 11.27
N LEU A 225 -19.74 -1.49 10.10
CA LEU A 225 -20.55 -2.06 9.03
C LEU A 225 -19.98 -3.39 8.50
N MET A 226 -18.69 -3.42 8.21
CA MET A 226 -18.00 -4.62 7.70
C MET A 226 -18.06 -5.78 8.69
N ILE A 227 -17.81 -5.51 9.98
CA ILE A 227 -17.88 -6.52 11.04
C ILE A 227 -19.30 -7.09 11.17
N ARG A 228 -20.32 -6.22 11.05
CA ARG A 228 -21.73 -6.61 11.11
C ARG A 228 -22.15 -7.52 9.95
N ILE A 229 -21.80 -7.15 8.71
CA ILE A 229 -22.27 -7.85 7.50
C ILE A 229 -21.38 -9.06 7.17
N ASN A 230 -20.07 -8.94 7.30
CA ASN A 230 -19.10 -9.98 6.95
C ASN A 230 -17.98 -10.07 8.00
N PRO A 231 -18.23 -10.72 9.15
CA PRO A 231 -17.24 -10.82 10.23
C PRO A 231 -15.97 -11.61 9.85
N LYS A 232 -15.95 -12.28 8.69
CA LYS A 232 -14.79 -13.02 8.18
C LYS A 232 -13.84 -12.17 7.34
N ILE A 233 -14.28 -10.98 6.91
CA ILE A 233 -13.47 -10.07 6.09
C ILE A 233 -12.14 -9.75 6.80
N LYS A 234 -11.04 -9.76 6.06
CA LYS A 234 -9.74 -9.32 6.57
C LYS A 234 -9.65 -7.80 6.43
N ILE A 235 -9.52 -7.10 7.55
CA ILE A 235 -9.43 -5.64 7.59
C ILE A 235 -7.95 -5.25 7.78
N TYR A 236 -7.30 -4.77 6.73
CA TYR A 236 -5.91 -4.30 6.80
C TYR A 236 -5.88 -2.82 7.15
N VAL A 237 -5.07 -2.46 8.13
CA VAL A 237 -4.86 -1.06 8.54
C VAL A 237 -3.38 -0.74 8.52
N GLN A 238 -3.02 0.32 7.78
CA GLN A 238 -1.68 0.89 7.78
C GLN A 238 -1.64 2.10 8.72
N THR A 239 -1.15 1.90 9.94
CA THR A 239 -1.09 2.96 10.97
C THR A 239 0.32 3.52 11.12
N ASN A 240 0.42 4.77 11.54
CA ASN A 240 1.66 5.41 11.98
C ASN A 240 2.05 5.02 13.42
N GLY A 241 1.17 4.31 14.14
CA GLY A 241 1.42 3.76 15.48
C GLY A 241 1.25 4.73 16.65
N THR A 242 0.88 5.99 16.41
CA THR A 242 0.85 7.00 17.47
C THR A 242 -0.41 7.01 18.33
N ILE A 243 -1.48 6.33 17.90
CA ILE A 243 -2.75 6.29 18.64
C ILE A 243 -3.19 4.87 18.95
N LEU A 244 -3.49 4.63 20.23
CA LEU A 244 -4.14 3.42 20.72
C LEU A 244 -4.95 3.75 21.98
N ASN A 245 -6.27 3.70 21.88
CA ASN A 245 -7.19 3.96 22.98
C ASN A 245 -8.20 2.81 23.13
N ASP A 246 -9.02 2.84 24.18
CA ASP A 246 -9.96 1.75 24.47
C ASP A 246 -11.01 1.53 23.37
N ARG A 247 -11.38 2.58 22.62
CA ARG A 247 -12.25 2.44 21.46
C ARG A 247 -11.60 1.58 20.38
N ILE A 248 -10.33 1.84 20.06
CA ILE A 248 -9.55 1.04 19.11
C ILE A 248 -9.43 -0.40 19.62
N LYS A 249 -9.04 -0.59 20.89
CA LYS A 249 -8.91 -1.93 21.48
C LYS A 249 -10.22 -2.74 21.38
N LYS A 250 -11.36 -2.14 21.74
CA LYS A 250 -12.69 -2.77 21.62
C LYS A 250 -13.06 -3.09 20.18
N LEU A 251 -12.74 -2.22 19.23
CA LEU A 251 -12.98 -2.46 17.81
C LEU A 251 -12.15 -3.64 17.29
N LEU A 252 -10.86 -3.66 17.60
CA LEU A 252 -9.95 -4.74 17.23
C LEU A 252 -10.44 -6.10 17.76
N GLU A 253 -11.05 -6.15 18.95
CA GLU A 253 -11.59 -7.39 19.47
C GLU A 253 -12.77 -7.95 18.69
N LYS A 254 -13.58 -7.08 18.07
CA LYS A 254 -14.78 -7.45 17.32
C LYS A 254 -14.49 -7.89 15.89
N GLY A 255 -13.43 -7.36 15.28
CA GLY A 255 -13.09 -7.61 13.87
C GLY A 255 -11.83 -8.45 13.67
N ARG A 256 -11.57 -8.83 12.41
CA ARG A 256 -10.39 -9.58 12.00
C ARG A 256 -9.35 -8.63 11.39
N PHE A 257 -8.69 -7.86 12.25
CA PHE A 257 -7.73 -6.84 11.82
C PHE A 257 -6.34 -7.42 11.56
N ILE A 258 -5.75 -6.96 10.47
CA ILE A 258 -4.34 -7.13 10.10
C ILE A 258 -3.69 -5.76 10.22
N ILE A 259 -2.61 -5.68 10.98
CA ILE A 259 -2.00 -4.40 11.34
C ILE A 259 -0.62 -4.29 10.73
N ASN A 260 -0.41 -3.22 9.98
CA ASN A 260 0.90 -2.79 9.53
C ASN A 260 1.24 -1.48 10.24
N VAL A 261 2.43 -1.41 10.83
CA VAL A 261 2.90 -0.20 11.53
C VAL A 261 4.07 0.38 10.76
N SER A 262 3.95 1.63 10.35
CA SER A 262 5.04 2.32 9.68
C SER A 262 6.06 2.77 10.71
N VAL A 263 7.28 2.21 10.67
CA VAL A 263 8.40 2.59 11.55
C VAL A 263 9.64 2.78 10.68
N ASP A 264 10.15 4.00 10.60
CA ASP A 264 11.16 4.38 9.61
C ASP A 264 12.60 4.35 10.14
N ALA A 265 12.79 4.21 11.45
CA ALA A 265 14.09 4.10 12.12
C ALA A 265 13.91 3.40 13.48
N MET A 266 14.94 2.68 13.95
CA MET A 266 15.01 2.13 15.31
C MET A 266 15.74 3.08 16.26
N ASP A 267 16.59 3.96 15.71
CA ASP A 267 17.13 5.09 16.44
C ASP A 267 16.03 6.10 16.78
N LYS A 268 15.83 6.36 18.07
CA LYS A 268 14.78 7.25 18.58
C LYS A 268 14.89 8.66 18.03
N GLN A 269 16.09 9.24 18.05
CA GLN A 269 16.29 10.64 17.63
C GLN A 269 16.00 10.79 16.14
N LEU A 270 16.49 9.85 15.32
CA LEU A 270 16.20 9.83 13.89
C LEU A 270 14.72 9.59 13.61
N PHE A 271 14.07 8.66 14.32
CA PHE A 271 12.64 8.39 14.15
C PHE A 271 11.81 9.66 14.40
N GLU A 272 12.02 10.35 15.51
CA GLU A 272 11.27 11.55 15.89
C GLU A 272 11.59 12.75 14.97
N LYS A 273 12.83 12.83 14.47
CA LYS A 273 13.23 13.80 13.44
C LYS A 273 12.51 13.57 12.11
N LEU A 274 12.32 12.32 11.71
CA LEU A 274 11.64 11.97 10.45
C LEU A 274 10.13 12.07 10.56
N ARG A 275 9.59 11.70 11.73
CA ARG A 275 8.16 11.63 12.05
C ARG A 275 7.80 12.68 13.07
N ILE A 276 7.83 13.93 12.64
CA ILE A 276 7.50 15.09 13.48
C ILE A 276 6.13 14.89 14.15
N ASN A 277 6.08 15.20 15.45
CA ASN A 277 4.97 14.97 16.39
C ASN A 277 4.76 13.53 16.86
N ALA A 278 5.58 12.56 16.41
CA ALA A 278 5.57 11.22 16.99
C ALA A 278 6.48 11.18 18.23
N ASN A 279 6.10 10.35 19.21
CA ASN A 279 6.96 9.95 20.32
C ASN A 279 7.36 8.49 20.09
N PHE A 280 8.66 8.21 20.05
CA PHE A 280 9.17 6.87 19.74
C PHE A 280 8.69 5.82 20.75
N ASP A 281 8.78 6.13 22.05
CA ASP A 281 8.46 5.19 23.12
C ASP A 281 6.97 4.80 23.06
N THR A 282 6.08 5.79 22.91
CA THR A 282 4.64 5.56 22.70
C THR A 282 4.36 4.70 21.47
N VAL A 283 5.06 4.95 20.34
CA VAL A 283 4.89 4.14 19.13
C VAL A 283 5.35 2.70 19.36
N MET A 284 6.45 2.49 20.06
CA MET A 284 6.96 1.15 20.37
C MET A 284 6.04 0.39 21.32
N GLU A 285 5.48 1.05 22.33
CA GLU A 285 4.45 0.48 23.22
C GLU A 285 3.21 0.03 22.43
N ASN A 286 2.68 0.91 21.58
CA ASN A 286 1.52 0.60 20.74
C ASN A 286 1.83 -0.51 19.73
N LEU A 287 3.02 -0.50 19.14
CA LEU A 287 3.50 -1.53 18.23
C LEU A 287 3.49 -2.90 18.91
N LEU A 288 4.01 -3.01 20.14
CA LEU A 288 4.00 -4.25 20.90
C LEU A 288 2.57 -4.68 21.23
N TYR A 289 1.66 -3.76 21.55
CA TYR A 289 0.25 -4.09 21.73
C TYR A 289 -0.36 -4.70 20.45
N PHE A 290 -0.17 -4.06 19.29
CA PHE A 290 -0.69 -4.58 18.02
C PHE A 290 -0.06 -5.94 17.66
N TYR A 291 1.23 -6.12 17.93
CA TYR A 291 1.93 -7.39 17.78
C TYR A 291 1.28 -8.50 18.63
N HIS A 292 1.05 -8.27 19.92
CA HIS A 292 0.40 -9.25 20.79
C HIS A 292 -1.05 -9.52 20.40
N TYR A 293 -1.79 -8.49 20.01
CA TYR A 293 -3.16 -8.63 19.49
C TYR A 293 -3.21 -9.57 18.27
N THR A 294 -2.39 -9.32 17.26
CA THR A 294 -2.41 -10.09 16.01
C THR A 294 -2.00 -11.55 16.23
N ARG A 295 -1.02 -11.81 17.11
CA ARG A 295 -0.67 -13.18 17.54
C ARG A 295 -1.86 -13.89 18.19
N ARG A 296 -2.55 -13.23 19.12
CA ARG A 296 -3.74 -13.79 19.81
C ARG A 296 -4.89 -14.05 18.84
N LYS A 297 -5.17 -13.12 17.92
CA LYS A 297 -6.22 -13.27 16.89
C LYS A 297 -5.79 -14.15 15.70
N LYS A 298 -4.54 -14.60 15.65
CA LYS A 298 -3.94 -15.33 14.53
C LYS A 298 -4.12 -14.58 13.20
N THR A 299 -3.90 -13.27 13.25
CA THR A 299 -3.85 -12.37 12.09
C THR A 299 -2.41 -11.96 11.81
N PHE A 300 -2.21 -11.21 10.72
CA PHE A 300 -0.89 -10.82 10.25
C PHE A 300 -0.46 -9.48 10.88
N PHE A 301 0.85 -9.35 11.10
CA PHE A 301 1.50 -8.15 11.59
C PHE A 301 2.76 -7.87 10.79
N CYS A 302 3.01 -6.61 10.46
CA CYS A 302 4.22 -6.22 9.74
C CYS A 302 4.69 -4.81 10.11
N ILE A 303 6.00 -4.61 10.02
CA ILE A 303 6.61 -3.28 10.08
C ILE A 303 6.95 -2.81 8.67
N THR A 304 6.54 -1.59 8.35
CA THR A 304 6.65 -1.04 6.99
C THR A 304 7.42 0.28 6.95
N PRO A 305 8.77 0.24 6.90
CA PRO A 305 9.58 1.45 6.74
C PRO A 305 9.43 2.01 5.32
N THR A 306 9.48 3.33 5.19
CA THR A 306 9.67 4.01 3.90
C THR A 306 11.13 4.36 3.74
N MET A 307 11.78 3.73 2.76
CA MET A 307 13.22 3.89 2.54
C MET A 307 13.52 5.18 1.78
N MET A 308 14.38 5.98 2.40
CA MET A 308 14.80 7.31 1.97
C MET A 308 16.29 7.53 2.27
N ARG A 309 16.85 8.62 1.75
CA ARG A 309 18.27 8.98 1.96
C ARG A 309 18.66 9.06 3.43
N ASP A 310 17.76 9.55 4.26
CA ASP A 310 18.06 9.84 5.66
C ASP A 310 18.01 8.60 6.57
N ASN A 311 17.41 7.48 6.12
CA ASN A 311 17.17 6.32 6.98
C ASN A 311 17.60 4.96 6.42
N TRP A 312 18.14 4.87 5.20
CA TRP A 312 18.50 3.57 4.62
C TRP A 312 19.51 2.79 5.48
N GLN A 313 20.35 3.50 6.24
CA GLN A 313 21.31 2.92 7.17
C GLN A 313 20.67 2.26 8.40
N GLU A 314 19.40 2.55 8.70
CA GLU A 314 18.65 1.92 9.79
C GLU A 314 18.13 0.53 9.43
N LEU A 315 18.17 0.15 8.15
CA LEU A 315 17.63 -1.12 7.69
C LEU A 315 18.22 -2.34 8.43
N PRO A 316 19.54 -2.45 8.72
CA PRO A 316 20.08 -3.55 9.53
C PRO A 316 19.48 -3.61 10.93
N LYS A 317 19.29 -2.46 11.60
CA LYS A 317 18.68 -2.41 12.94
C LYS A 317 17.21 -2.81 12.90
N LEU A 318 16.45 -2.30 11.92
CA LEU A 318 15.07 -2.69 11.66
C LEU A 318 14.95 -4.20 11.44
N ILE A 319 15.81 -4.78 10.59
CA ILE A 319 15.85 -6.23 10.35
C ILE A 319 16.17 -6.99 11.64
N SER A 320 17.14 -6.53 12.43
CA SER A 320 17.50 -7.16 13.70
C SER A 320 16.31 -7.19 14.68
N PHE A 321 15.62 -6.05 14.83
CA PHE A 321 14.43 -5.93 15.67
C PHE A 321 13.28 -6.81 15.17
N CYS A 322 13.01 -6.79 13.86
CA CYS A 322 12.02 -7.66 13.25
C CYS A 322 12.34 -9.14 13.48
N ASN A 323 13.60 -9.54 13.34
CA ASN A 323 14.03 -10.93 13.55
C ASN A 323 13.88 -11.37 15.01
N SER A 324 14.19 -10.52 15.99
CA SER A 324 14.06 -10.89 17.41
C SER A 324 12.62 -11.18 17.83
N LEU A 325 11.64 -10.66 17.10
CA LEU A 325 10.21 -10.88 17.34
C LEU A 325 9.53 -11.73 16.26
N ASN A 326 10.29 -12.23 15.27
CA ASN A 326 9.79 -12.93 14.09
C ASN A 326 8.64 -12.18 13.39
N ILE A 327 8.88 -10.88 13.16
CA ILE A 327 7.98 -9.94 12.48
C ILE A 327 8.44 -9.79 11.02
N PRO A 328 7.56 -10.01 10.03
CA PRO A 328 7.84 -9.66 8.64
C PRO A 328 8.11 -8.16 8.48
N LEU A 329 9.01 -7.82 7.56
CA LEU A 329 9.32 -6.43 7.19
C LEU A 329 9.05 -6.23 5.69
N PHE A 330 8.21 -5.25 5.36
CA PHE A 330 7.94 -4.83 3.99
C PHE A 330 8.26 -3.35 3.84
N TYR A 331 9.32 -3.02 3.12
CA TYR A 331 9.69 -1.62 2.92
C TYR A 331 9.02 -1.02 1.68
N ASN A 332 8.69 0.27 1.77
CA ASN A 332 8.29 1.09 0.65
C ASN A 332 9.49 1.86 0.10
N THR A 333 9.55 2.05 -1.22
CA THR A 333 10.56 2.93 -1.83
C THR A 333 9.98 4.32 -2.01
N LEU A 334 10.66 5.34 -1.47
CA LEU A 334 10.27 6.73 -1.68
C LEU A 334 10.70 7.20 -3.07
N TYR A 335 9.77 7.77 -3.84
CA TYR A 335 10.03 8.37 -5.15
C TYR A 335 9.89 9.90 -5.15
N SER A 336 9.06 10.43 -4.25
CA SER A 336 8.82 11.87 -4.09
C SER A 336 8.58 12.16 -2.60
N PRO A 337 9.11 13.26 -2.03
CA PRO A 337 9.92 14.30 -2.69
C PRO A 337 11.30 13.81 -3.15
N LYS A 338 11.75 14.27 -4.33
CA LYS A 338 12.99 13.78 -4.98
C LYS A 338 14.26 13.99 -4.13
N HIS A 339 14.30 15.02 -3.30
CA HIS A 339 15.47 15.30 -2.45
C HIS A 339 15.60 14.31 -1.28
N PHE A 340 14.53 13.59 -0.91
CA PHE A 340 14.59 12.49 0.05
C PHE A 340 14.71 11.11 -0.63
N ALA A 341 14.39 11.01 -1.91
CA ALA A 341 14.35 9.75 -2.62
C ALA A 341 15.76 9.19 -2.91
N LEU A 342 15.99 7.92 -2.56
CA LEU A 342 17.28 7.23 -2.76
C LEU A 342 17.68 7.17 -4.23
N ASN A 343 16.72 6.88 -5.12
CA ASN A 343 16.93 6.77 -6.56
C ASN A 343 17.36 8.08 -7.25
N ASN A 344 17.37 9.19 -6.52
CA ASN A 344 17.77 10.49 -7.01
C ASN A 344 19.14 10.94 -6.46
N LEU A 345 19.85 10.05 -5.75
CA LEU A 345 21.23 10.28 -5.33
C LEU A 345 22.19 10.34 -6.55
N PRO A 346 23.32 11.04 -6.43
CA PRO A 346 24.43 10.92 -7.37
C PRO A 346 24.85 9.45 -7.58
N GLU A 347 25.35 9.12 -8.76
CA GLU A 347 25.67 7.71 -9.11
C GLU A 347 26.78 7.13 -8.24
N ASP A 348 27.78 7.95 -7.91
CA ASP A 348 28.88 7.62 -7.01
C ASP A 348 28.41 7.35 -5.57
N GLU A 349 27.38 8.07 -5.11
CA GLU A 349 26.73 7.79 -3.82
C GLU A 349 25.89 6.51 -3.88
N LEU A 350 25.12 6.29 -4.95
CA LEU A 350 24.34 5.05 -5.13
C LEU A 350 25.22 3.81 -5.12
N LYS A 351 26.43 3.87 -5.70
CA LYS A 351 27.41 2.77 -5.69
C LYS A 351 27.92 2.43 -4.28
N LYS A 352 27.85 3.36 -3.32
CA LYS A 352 28.22 3.09 -1.92
C LYS A 352 27.13 2.33 -1.15
N ILE A 353 25.90 2.33 -1.66
CA ILE A 353 24.73 1.73 -1.04
C ILE A 353 24.44 0.33 -1.63
N ALA A 354 24.76 0.13 -2.92
CA ALA A 354 24.58 -1.12 -3.68
C ALA A 354 25.63 -2.19 -3.35
#